data_AF-A0A093XDL0-F1
#
_entry.id   AF-A0A093XDL0-F1
#
_cell.length_a   1.000
_cell.length_b   1.000
_cell.length_c   1.000
_cell.angle_alpha   90.00
_cell.angle_beta   90.00
_cell.angle_gamma   90.00
#
_symmetry.space_group_name_H-M   'P 1'
#
loop_
_entity.id
_entity.type
_entity.pdbx_description
1 polymer ?
#
loop_
_entity_poly.entity_id
_entity_poly.type
_entity_poly.pdbx_seq_one_letter_code
_entity_poly.pdbx_strand_id
1 'polypeptide(L)'
;MIRSPWVCRRCITALSKPARRQPIRFQSTATGSEFISPALLTRARSLTKEHADLSARTTETFDSKLAKRIGELQPIASSLASLETATSSLTELHALLADRATDPELRELAEEDLISTKSELATLSTALKTALTPTHPFAALPCLIEIKPGVGGSEANLFAGDLLRMYRAYCARRGLHASLLKYETTEGTTGAESEAPILEAILEITDAGA
;
A
#
# COMPACT_ATOMS: atom_id res chain seq x y z
N MET A 1 -46.99 52.28 -46.26
CA MET A 1 -45.58 52.54 -45.92
C MET A 1 -45.25 51.82 -44.63
N ILE A 2 -44.68 50.61 -44.70
CA ILE A 2 -44.26 49.83 -43.53
C ILE A 2 -42.75 49.69 -43.61
N ARG A 3 -42.03 50.37 -42.72
CA ARG A 3 -40.58 50.28 -42.58
C ARG A 3 -40.25 48.99 -41.81
N SER A 4 -39.81 47.95 -42.52
CA SER A 4 -39.18 46.79 -41.89
C SER A 4 -37.77 47.17 -41.41
N PRO A 5 -37.43 47.02 -40.11
CA PRO A 5 -36.06 47.27 -39.67
C PRO A 5 -35.18 46.11 -40.12
N TRP A 6 -34.10 46.46 -40.81
CA TRP A 6 -33.03 45.54 -41.19
C TRP A 6 -32.34 45.03 -39.92
N VAL A 7 -32.67 43.81 -39.48
CA VAL A 7 -31.90 43.14 -38.44
C VAL A 7 -30.69 42.47 -39.11
N CYS A 8 -29.50 42.97 -38.81
CA CYS A 8 -28.24 42.43 -39.30
C CYS A 8 -28.07 40.96 -38.88
N ARG A 9 -27.96 40.07 -39.86
CA ARG A 9 -27.82 38.61 -39.67
C ARG A 9 -26.60 38.21 -38.83
N ARG A 10 -25.58 39.07 -38.72
CA ARG A 10 -24.39 38.86 -37.87
C ARG A 10 -24.65 39.07 -36.37
N CYS A 11 -25.74 39.74 -35.98
CA CYS A 11 -26.08 39.94 -34.56
C CYS A 11 -26.81 38.73 -33.95
N ILE A 12 -27.52 37.93 -34.75
CA ILE A 12 -28.26 36.76 -34.26
C ILE A 12 -27.30 35.65 -33.79
N THR A 13 -26.15 35.48 -34.46
CA THR A 13 -25.13 34.49 -34.08
C THR A 13 -24.31 34.88 -32.84
N ALA A 14 -24.34 36.15 -32.43
CA ALA A 14 -23.67 36.60 -31.21
C ALA A 14 -24.51 36.33 -29.94
N LEU A 15 -25.82 36.12 -30.09
CA LEU A 15 -26.74 35.79 -29.00
C LEU A 15 -26.95 34.28 -28.80
N SER A 16 -26.54 33.43 -29.76
CA SER A 16 -26.50 31.99 -29.56
C SER A 16 -25.28 31.62 -28.73
N LYS A 17 -25.36 31.82 -27.40
CA LYS A 17 -24.44 31.13 -26.48
C LYS A 17 -24.58 29.63 -26.77
N PRO A 18 -23.52 28.92 -27.18
CA PRO A 18 -23.61 27.47 -27.28
C PRO A 18 -24.05 26.98 -25.91
N ALA A 19 -25.06 26.10 -25.86
CA ALA A 19 -25.47 25.47 -24.61
C ALA A 19 -24.20 24.90 -23.98
N ARG A 20 -23.75 25.53 -22.90
CA ARG A 20 -22.52 25.17 -22.20
C ARG A 20 -22.81 23.78 -21.68
N ARG A 21 -22.38 22.75 -22.42
CA ARG A 21 -22.36 21.37 -21.97
C ARG A 21 -21.45 21.40 -20.76
N GLN A 22 -22.03 21.62 -19.58
CA GLN A 22 -21.32 21.36 -18.35
C GLN A 22 -20.92 19.89 -18.48
N PRO A 23 -19.61 19.55 -18.45
CA PRO A 23 -19.27 18.16 -18.26
C PRO A 23 -19.94 17.78 -16.96
N ILE A 24 -20.89 16.86 -17.02
CA ILE A 24 -21.38 16.17 -15.83
C ILE A 24 -20.13 15.48 -15.31
N ARG A 25 -19.45 16.13 -14.37
CA ARG A 25 -18.40 15.50 -13.60
C ARG A 25 -19.15 14.48 -12.77
N PHE A 26 -19.24 13.24 -13.27
CA PHE A 26 -19.53 12.11 -12.42
C PHE A 26 -18.48 12.15 -11.32
N GLN A 27 -18.85 12.67 -10.14
CA GLN A 27 -18.07 12.43 -8.96
C GLN A 27 -18.17 10.94 -8.71
N SER A 28 -17.16 10.20 -9.19
CA SER A 28 -17.01 8.77 -8.97
C SER A 28 -16.63 8.46 -7.52
N THR A 29 -16.48 9.48 -6.67
CA THR A 29 -16.35 9.34 -5.22
C THR A 29 -17.74 9.12 -4.63
N ALA A 30 -18.36 7.98 -4.97
CA ALA A 30 -19.29 7.39 -4.04
C ALA A 30 -18.47 7.09 -2.77
N THR A 31 -18.63 7.94 -1.76
CA THR A 31 -18.11 7.77 -0.39
C THR A 31 -18.86 6.64 0.35
N GLY A 32 -19.35 5.64 -0.39
CA GLY A 32 -20.25 4.59 0.08
C GLY A 32 -19.61 3.20 0.17
N SER A 33 -18.29 3.08 -0.04
CA SER A 33 -17.61 1.87 0.43
C SER A 33 -16.88 2.23 1.72
N GLU A 34 -17.52 1.97 2.85
CA GLU A 34 -16.97 2.30 4.17
C GLU A 34 -15.62 1.60 4.46
N PHE A 35 -15.24 0.57 3.68
CA PHE A 35 -14.09 -0.28 4.01
C PHE A 35 -13.07 -0.48 2.87
N ILE A 36 -13.46 -0.92 1.65
CA ILE A 36 -12.53 -1.18 0.52
C ILE A 36 -13.16 -0.85 -0.85
N SER A 37 -12.40 -0.29 -1.79
CA SER A 37 -12.92 -0.01 -3.14
C SER A 37 -13.32 -1.29 -3.90
N PRO A 38 -14.41 -1.28 -4.69
CA PRO A 38 -14.85 -2.46 -5.44
C PRO A 38 -13.77 -3.06 -6.35
N ALA A 39 -12.94 -2.20 -6.96
CA ALA A 39 -11.83 -2.64 -7.82
C ALA A 39 -10.78 -3.48 -7.06
N LEU A 40 -10.48 -3.12 -5.82
CA LEU A 40 -9.55 -3.87 -4.98
C LEU A 40 -10.14 -5.23 -4.57
N LEU A 41 -11.45 -5.31 -4.30
CA LEU A 41 -12.11 -6.60 -4.05
C LEU A 41 -12.09 -7.50 -5.28
N THR A 42 -12.38 -6.96 -6.46
CA THR A 42 -12.28 -7.73 -7.72
C THR A 42 -10.86 -8.24 -7.92
N ARG A 43 -9.85 -7.41 -7.66
CA ARG A 43 -8.45 -7.81 -7.75
C ARG A 43 -8.10 -8.91 -6.73
N ALA A 44 -8.51 -8.76 -5.47
CA ALA A 44 -8.29 -9.76 -4.43
C ALA A 44 -8.89 -11.11 -4.83
N ARG A 45 -10.15 -11.14 -5.26
CA ARG A 45 -10.83 -12.35 -5.72
C ARG A 45 -10.11 -13.03 -6.90
N SER A 46 -9.62 -12.23 -7.86
CA SER A 46 -8.82 -12.76 -8.97
C SER A 46 -7.53 -13.43 -8.50
N LEU A 47 -6.84 -12.82 -7.52
CA LEU A 47 -5.59 -13.36 -6.96
C LEU A 47 -5.84 -14.59 -6.09
N THR A 48 -6.94 -14.61 -5.33
CA THR A 48 -7.37 -15.80 -4.56
C THR A 48 -7.74 -16.97 -5.47
N LYS A 49 -8.35 -16.69 -6.62
CA LYS A 49 -8.61 -17.72 -7.64
C LYS A 49 -7.31 -18.28 -8.22
N GLU A 50 -6.36 -17.40 -8.59
CA GLU A 50 -5.02 -17.81 -9.03
C GLU A 50 -4.35 -18.69 -7.97
N HIS A 51 -4.42 -18.31 -6.69
CA HIS A 51 -3.90 -19.10 -5.58
C HIS A 51 -4.51 -20.50 -5.51
N ALA A 52 -5.84 -20.62 -5.61
CA ALA A 52 -6.52 -21.90 -5.59
C ALA A 52 -6.12 -22.79 -6.78
N ASP A 53 -6.06 -22.22 -7.99
CA ASP A 53 -5.66 -22.92 -9.21
C ASP A 53 -4.21 -23.44 -9.12
N LEU A 54 -3.30 -22.61 -8.61
CA LEU A 54 -1.89 -22.98 -8.41
C LEU A 54 -1.74 -24.04 -7.32
N SER A 55 -2.44 -23.89 -6.20
CA SER A 55 -2.41 -24.85 -5.08
C SER A 55 -2.87 -26.24 -5.51
N ALA A 56 -3.92 -26.32 -6.35
CA ALA A 56 -4.38 -27.58 -6.91
C ALA A 56 -3.32 -28.24 -7.80
N ARG A 57 -2.67 -27.47 -8.68
CA ARG A 57 -1.62 -27.99 -9.59
C ARG A 57 -0.37 -28.50 -8.87
N THR A 58 0.01 -27.89 -7.75
CA THR A 58 1.19 -28.30 -6.98
C THR A 58 1.07 -29.70 -6.38
N THR A 59 -0.14 -30.25 -6.26
CA THR A 59 -0.34 -31.63 -5.76
C THR A 59 0.25 -32.70 -6.69
N GLU A 60 0.37 -32.40 -7.99
CA GLU A 60 0.86 -33.36 -9.00
C GLU A 60 2.37 -33.20 -9.27
N THR A 61 2.87 -31.96 -9.28
CA THR A 61 4.28 -31.65 -9.57
C THR A 61 4.79 -30.50 -8.71
N PHE A 62 5.92 -30.71 -8.04
CA PHE A 62 6.57 -29.68 -7.22
C PHE A 62 7.52 -28.81 -8.05
N ASP A 63 7.28 -27.50 -8.04
CA ASP A 63 8.17 -26.46 -8.61
C ASP A 63 8.37 -25.35 -7.56
N SER A 64 9.63 -25.00 -7.28
CA SER A 64 9.99 -23.98 -6.29
C SER A 64 9.44 -22.60 -6.65
N LYS A 65 9.31 -22.27 -7.94
CA LYS A 65 8.73 -20.99 -8.39
C LYS A 65 7.23 -20.93 -8.09
N LEU A 66 6.51 -22.03 -8.33
CA LEU A 66 5.09 -22.13 -8.02
C LEU A 66 4.86 -22.08 -6.51
N ALA A 67 5.67 -22.81 -5.72
CA ALA A 67 5.60 -22.77 -4.26
C ALA A 67 5.81 -21.35 -3.71
N LYS A 68 6.78 -20.61 -4.26
CA LYS A 68 6.99 -19.20 -3.90
C LYS A 68 5.78 -18.33 -4.23
N ARG A 69 5.21 -18.47 -5.43
CA ARG A 69 4.03 -17.71 -5.86
C ARG A 69 2.81 -18.01 -5.01
N ILE A 70 2.58 -19.27 -4.64
CA ILE A 70 1.53 -19.68 -3.71
C ILE A 70 1.72 -18.98 -2.36
N GLY A 71 2.94 -19.01 -1.82
CA GLY A 71 3.28 -18.31 -0.56
C GLY A 71 3.05 -16.80 -0.62
N GLU A 72 3.31 -16.15 -1.76
CA GLU A 72 3.04 -14.72 -1.97
C GLU A 72 1.53 -14.40 -1.98
N LEU A 73 0.71 -15.30 -2.53
CA LEU A 73 -0.74 -15.09 -2.65
C LEU A 73 -1.52 -15.53 -1.40
N GLN A 74 -0.96 -16.40 -0.57
CA GLN A 74 -1.60 -16.94 0.63
C GLN A 74 -2.11 -15.84 1.59
N PRO A 75 -1.36 -14.76 1.91
CA PRO A 75 -1.85 -13.68 2.78
C PRO A 75 -3.06 -12.94 2.20
N ILE A 76 -3.15 -12.84 0.87
CA ILE A 76 -4.28 -12.21 0.19
C ILE A 76 -5.51 -13.11 0.29
N ALA A 77 -5.33 -14.42 0.04
CA ALA A 77 -6.41 -15.40 0.13
C ALA A 77 -6.99 -15.48 1.55
N SER A 78 -6.14 -15.54 2.59
CA SER A 78 -6.59 -15.58 3.98
C SER A 78 -7.27 -14.29 4.41
N SER A 79 -6.69 -13.12 4.09
CA SER A 79 -7.28 -11.82 4.44
C SER A 79 -8.64 -11.60 3.78
N LEU A 80 -8.80 -12.02 2.52
CA LEU A 80 -10.07 -11.95 1.82
C LEU A 80 -11.11 -12.87 2.47
N ALA A 81 -10.74 -14.12 2.81
CA ALA A 81 -11.65 -15.07 3.45
C ALA A 81 -12.17 -14.52 4.78
N SER A 82 -11.28 -13.99 5.65
CA SER A 82 -11.68 -13.39 6.92
C SER A 82 -12.60 -12.17 6.74
N LEU A 83 -12.34 -11.35 5.72
CA LEU A 83 -13.21 -10.22 5.40
C LEU A 83 -14.58 -10.70 4.92
N GLU A 84 -14.64 -11.70 4.04
CA GLU A 84 -15.90 -12.25 3.54
C GLU A 84 -16.73 -12.90 4.66
N THR A 85 -16.10 -13.62 5.59
CA THR A 85 -16.79 -14.17 6.77
C THR A 85 -17.37 -13.07 7.65
N ALA A 86 -16.59 -12.04 7.98
CA ALA A 86 -17.08 -10.92 8.80
C ALA A 86 -18.22 -10.15 8.09
N THR A 87 -18.17 -10.02 6.76
CA THR A 87 -19.28 -9.43 6.00
C THR A 87 -20.54 -10.29 6.04
N SER A 88 -20.42 -11.63 6.00
CA SER A 88 -21.56 -12.54 6.16
C SER A 88 -22.18 -12.36 7.54
N SER A 89 -21.37 -12.37 8.60
CA SER A 89 -21.83 -12.17 9.97
C SER A 89 -22.56 -10.84 10.13
N LEU A 90 -22.06 -9.74 9.54
CA LEU A 90 -22.77 -8.46 9.55
C LEU A 90 -24.14 -8.57 8.87
N THR A 91 -24.23 -9.23 7.71
CA THR A 91 -25.52 -9.41 7.03
C THR A 91 -26.52 -10.24 7.84
N GLU A 92 -26.04 -11.26 8.55
CA GLU A 92 -26.84 -12.11 9.43
C GLU A 92 -27.34 -11.32 10.65
N LEU A 93 -26.46 -10.54 11.30
CA LEU A 93 -26.83 -9.65 12.41
C LEU A 93 -27.86 -8.60 11.98
N HIS A 94 -27.67 -7.97 10.82
CA HIS A 94 -28.67 -7.04 10.28
C HIS A 94 -30.02 -7.72 10.01
N ALA A 95 -30.02 -8.97 9.53
CA ALA A 95 -31.25 -9.73 9.32
C ALA A 95 -31.96 -10.05 10.64
N LEU A 96 -31.20 -10.44 11.68
CA LEU A 96 -31.73 -10.68 13.03
C LEU A 96 -32.37 -9.43 13.65
N LEU A 97 -31.72 -8.27 13.50
CA LEU A 97 -32.25 -7.00 14.00
C LEU A 97 -33.47 -6.50 13.21
N ALA A 98 -33.54 -6.81 11.91
CA ALA A 98 -34.68 -6.45 11.07
C ALA A 98 -35.93 -7.31 11.35
N ASP A 99 -35.76 -8.52 11.86
CA ASP A 99 -36.87 -9.38 12.25
C ASP A 99 -37.55 -8.87 13.54
N ARG A 100 -38.86 -8.63 13.43
CA ARG A 100 -39.69 -8.16 14.54
C ARG A 100 -40.03 -9.27 15.53
N ALA A 101 -39.91 -10.53 15.11
CA ALA A 101 -40.14 -11.68 15.97
C ALA A 101 -38.93 -11.99 16.88
N THR A 102 -37.78 -11.35 16.65
CA THR A 102 -36.58 -11.51 17.49
C THR A 102 -36.86 -11.04 18.93
N ASP A 103 -36.51 -11.88 19.89
CA ASP A 103 -36.62 -11.59 21.33
C ASP A 103 -35.80 -10.35 21.70
N PRO A 104 -36.28 -9.45 22.58
CA PRO A 104 -35.52 -8.35 23.15
C PRO A 104 -34.09 -8.69 23.61
N GLU A 105 -33.88 -9.80 24.33
CA GLU A 105 -32.54 -10.17 24.84
C GLU A 105 -31.57 -10.50 23.68
N LEU A 106 -32.07 -11.22 22.67
CA LEU A 106 -31.27 -11.60 21.51
C LEU A 106 -30.98 -10.39 20.60
N ARG A 107 -31.89 -9.41 20.57
CA ARG A 107 -31.69 -8.16 19.85
C ARG A 107 -30.59 -7.31 20.48
N GLU A 108 -30.54 -7.21 21.81
CA GLU A 108 -29.48 -6.49 22.53
C GLU A 108 -28.10 -7.12 22.24
N LEU A 109 -27.99 -8.45 22.31
CA LEU A 109 -26.76 -9.17 21.95
C LEU A 109 -26.33 -8.89 20.49
N ALA A 110 -27.29 -8.92 19.56
CA ALA A 110 -27.00 -8.65 18.16
C ALA A 110 -26.57 -7.20 17.89
N GLU A 111 -27.05 -6.22 18.67
CA GLU A 111 -26.59 -4.83 18.59
C GLU A 111 -25.13 -4.68 19.08
N GLU A 112 -24.76 -5.37 20.17
CA GLU A 112 -23.39 -5.41 20.67
C GLU A 112 -22.43 -6.06 19.65
N ASP A 113 -22.82 -7.23 19.12
CA ASP A 113 -22.05 -7.96 18.10
C ASP A 113 -21.91 -7.16 16.80
N LEU A 114 -22.89 -6.35 16.45
CA LEU A 114 -22.82 -5.50 15.26
C LEU A 114 -21.73 -4.42 15.42
N ILE A 115 -21.61 -3.82 16.61
CA ILE A 115 -20.58 -2.82 16.90
C ILE A 115 -19.19 -3.45 16.82
N SER A 116 -18.99 -4.63 17.45
CA SER A 116 -17.71 -5.34 17.41
C SER A 116 -17.35 -5.76 15.98
N THR A 117 -18.28 -6.38 15.24
CA THR A 117 -18.09 -6.83 13.85
C THR A 117 -17.74 -5.68 12.91
N LYS A 118 -18.35 -4.49 13.07
CA LYS A 118 -17.98 -3.30 12.29
C LYS A 118 -16.54 -2.85 12.54
N SER A 119 -16.09 -2.91 13.80
CA SER A 119 -14.71 -2.58 14.14
C SER A 119 -13.72 -3.58 13.54
N GLU A 120 -14.07 -4.88 13.55
CA GLU A 120 -13.28 -5.94 12.92
C GLU A 120 -13.22 -5.79 11.40
N LEU A 121 -14.32 -5.40 10.75
CA LEU A 121 -14.30 -5.13 9.32
C LEU A 121 -13.31 -4.00 8.96
N ALA A 122 -13.19 -2.96 9.79
CA ALA A 122 -12.22 -1.91 9.56
C ALA A 122 -10.77 -2.44 9.62
N THR A 123 -10.44 -3.29 10.60
CA THR A 123 -9.10 -3.87 10.74
C THR A 123 -8.79 -4.86 9.61
N LEU A 124 -9.73 -5.76 9.29
CA LEU A 124 -9.63 -6.72 8.18
C LEU A 124 -9.52 -6.02 6.83
N SER A 125 -10.22 -4.90 6.65
CA SER A 125 -10.11 -4.09 5.43
C SER A 125 -8.72 -3.48 5.27
N THR A 126 -8.10 -3.08 6.37
CA THR A 126 -6.73 -2.54 6.36
C THR A 126 -5.73 -3.65 6.10
N ALA A 127 -5.91 -4.82 6.72
CA ALA A 127 -5.09 -6.00 6.47
C ALA A 127 -5.11 -6.43 5.00
N LEU A 128 -6.29 -6.48 4.38
CA LEU A 128 -6.42 -6.83 2.95
C LEU A 128 -5.77 -5.78 2.05
N LYS A 129 -5.88 -4.48 2.36
CA LYS A 129 -5.16 -3.41 1.62
C LYS A 129 -3.65 -3.59 1.70
N THR A 130 -3.13 -3.88 2.88
CA THR A 130 -1.69 -4.15 3.09
C THR A 130 -1.26 -5.39 2.29
N ALA A 131 -2.03 -6.48 2.35
CA ALA A 131 -1.73 -7.71 1.60
C ALA A 131 -1.77 -7.51 0.08
N LEU A 132 -2.65 -6.64 -0.42
CA LEU A 132 -2.73 -6.30 -1.85
C LEU A 132 -1.61 -5.34 -2.31
N THR A 133 -0.84 -4.77 -1.39
CA THR A 133 0.26 -3.88 -1.74
C THR A 133 1.39 -4.70 -2.36
N PRO A 134 1.78 -4.43 -3.62
CA PRO A 134 2.84 -5.18 -4.27
C PRO A 134 4.13 -5.07 -3.45
N THR A 135 4.71 -6.22 -3.11
CA THR A 135 6.05 -6.25 -2.54
C THR A 135 7.07 -5.83 -3.60
N HIS A 136 8.08 -5.06 -3.19
CA HIS A 136 9.15 -4.67 -4.08
C HIS A 136 9.96 -5.92 -4.50
N PRO A 137 10.42 -6.05 -5.76
CA PRO A 137 11.15 -7.23 -6.23
C PRO A 137 12.41 -7.56 -5.43
N PHE A 138 13.02 -6.54 -4.80
CA PHE A 138 14.22 -6.67 -3.99
C PHE A 138 13.97 -6.64 -2.48
N ALA A 139 12.71 -6.64 -2.02
CA ALA A 139 12.37 -6.53 -0.59
C ALA A 139 12.94 -7.67 0.28
N ALA A 140 13.26 -8.81 -0.33
CA ALA A 140 13.88 -9.96 0.32
C ALA A 140 15.41 -9.99 0.22
N LEU A 141 16.02 -9.02 -0.49
CA LEU A 141 17.47 -8.93 -0.64
C LEU A 141 18.03 -7.95 0.39
N PRO A 142 19.28 -8.16 0.86
CA PRO A 142 19.94 -7.18 1.72
C PRO A 142 20.14 -5.85 0.99
N CYS A 143 20.07 -4.77 1.74
CA CYS A 143 20.32 -3.42 1.25
C CYS A 143 21.80 -3.08 1.46
N LEU A 144 22.47 -2.57 0.42
CA LEU A 144 23.84 -2.06 0.50
C LEU A 144 23.83 -0.54 0.38
N ILE A 145 24.41 0.13 1.37
CA ILE A 145 24.62 1.58 1.37
C ILE A 145 26.11 1.84 1.15
N GLU A 146 26.44 2.38 -0.03
CA GLU A 146 27.78 2.81 -0.38
C GLU A 146 27.91 4.32 -0.18
N ILE A 147 28.85 4.74 0.66
CA ILE A 147 29.13 6.13 0.96
C ILE A 147 30.48 6.48 0.37
N LYS A 148 30.47 7.41 -0.60
CA LYS A 148 31.65 7.99 -1.22
C LYS A 148 31.61 9.51 -1.11
N PRO A 149 32.68 10.16 -0.63
CA PRO A 149 32.76 11.60 -0.56
C PRO A 149 32.73 12.19 -1.99
N GLY A 150 31.99 13.29 -2.14
CA GLY A 150 31.95 14.05 -3.39
C GLY A 150 33.13 15.02 -3.51
N VAL A 151 32.90 16.12 -4.23
CA VAL A 151 33.85 17.25 -4.27
C VAL A 151 33.87 18.00 -2.93
N GLY A 152 35.05 18.44 -2.49
CA GLY A 152 35.22 19.15 -1.21
C GLY A 152 36.47 18.75 -0.40
N GLY A 153 37.28 17.81 -0.89
CA GLY A 153 38.54 17.43 -0.24
C GLY A 153 38.31 16.87 1.16
N SER A 154 39.02 17.39 2.16
CA SER A 154 38.94 16.91 3.55
C SER A 154 37.55 17.09 4.17
N GLU A 155 36.80 18.15 3.84
CA GLU A 155 35.47 18.39 4.40
C GLU A 155 34.45 17.35 3.91
N ALA A 156 34.54 16.97 2.62
CA ALA A 156 33.69 15.92 2.06
C ALA A 156 33.95 14.56 2.72
N ASN A 157 35.21 14.25 3.02
CA ASN A 157 35.61 13.00 3.67
C ASN A 157 35.13 12.94 5.13
N LEU A 158 35.15 14.06 5.86
CA LEU A 158 34.59 14.15 7.21
C LEU A 158 33.07 13.97 7.19
N PHE A 159 32.40 14.64 6.25
CA PHE A 159 30.94 14.55 6.10
C PHE A 159 30.47 13.13 5.72
N ALA A 160 31.25 12.40 4.91
CA ALA A 160 31.00 10.99 4.64
C ALA A 160 31.01 10.14 5.94
N GLY A 161 31.90 10.48 6.89
CA GLY A 161 31.89 9.93 8.24
C GLY A 161 30.63 10.23 9.03
N ASP A 162 30.14 11.46 8.96
CA ASP A 162 28.89 11.87 9.61
C ASP A 162 27.70 11.07 9.07
N LEU A 163 27.63 10.88 7.75
CA LEU A 163 26.59 10.08 7.11
C LEU A 163 26.65 8.62 7.53
N LEU A 164 27.84 8.02 7.57
CA LEU A 164 27.99 6.63 8.03
C LEU A 164 27.48 6.47 9.47
N ARG A 165 27.87 7.37 10.37
CA ARG A 165 27.38 7.36 11.77
C ARG A 165 25.87 7.58 11.83
N MET A 166 25.33 8.49 11.03
CA MET A 166 23.89 8.75 10.95
C MET A 166 23.11 7.49 10.53
N TYR A 167 23.53 6.81 9.46
CA TYR A 167 22.86 5.60 8.97
C TYR A 167 23.00 4.43 9.95
N ARG A 168 24.17 4.22 10.55
CA ARG A 168 24.34 3.20 11.61
C ARG A 168 23.41 3.46 12.80
N ALA A 169 23.29 4.72 13.24
CA ALA A 169 22.36 5.10 14.30
C ALA A 169 20.89 4.94 13.89
N TYR A 170 20.55 5.23 12.62
CA TYR A 170 19.21 4.99 12.08
C TYR A 170 18.85 3.50 12.11
N CYS A 171 19.74 2.64 11.62
CA CYS A 171 19.56 1.19 11.65
C CYS A 171 19.35 0.69 13.08
N ALA A 172 20.20 1.10 14.03
CA ALA A 172 20.05 0.73 15.43
C ALA A 172 18.69 1.16 16.03
N ARG A 173 18.24 2.39 15.74
CA ARG A 173 16.92 2.89 16.19
C ARG A 173 15.74 2.16 15.56
N ARG A 174 15.90 1.63 14.35
CA ARG A 174 14.90 0.83 13.64
C ARG A 174 14.97 -0.66 13.97
N GLY A 175 15.94 -1.09 14.79
CA GLY A 175 16.19 -2.49 15.07
C GLY A 175 16.76 -3.26 13.87
N LEU A 176 17.32 -2.55 12.89
CA LEU A 176 17.96 -3.15 11.72
C LEU A 176 19.42 -3.50 12.03
N HIS A 177 19.81 -4.72 11.69
CA HIS A 177 21.15 -5.23 11.74
C HIS A 177 21.98 -4.68 10.58
N ALA A 178 22.92 -3.79 10.92
CA ALA A 178 23.82 -3.18 9.97
C ALA A 178 25.27 -3.65 10.21
N SER A 179 25.90 -4.19 9.18
CA SER A 179 27.28 -4.69 9.16
C SER A 179 28.16 -3.83 8.25
N LEU A 180 29.34 -3.45 8.71
CA LEU A 180 30.29 -2.67 7.90
C LEU A 180 31.16 -3.63 7.08
N LEU A 181 30.96 -3.68 5.78
CA LEU A 181 31.69 -4.57 4.87
C LEU A 181 33.02 -3.97 4.42
N LYS A 182 33.05 -2.66 4.17
CA LYS A 182 34.25 -1.94 3.74
C LYS A 182 34.34 -0.61 4.46
N TYR A 183 35.56 -0.24 4.83
CA TYR A 183 35.87 1.03 5.46
C TYR A 183 37.29 1.46 5.08
N GLU A 184 37.40 2.57 4.37
CA GLU A 184 38.66 3.10 3.85
C GLU A 184 38.79 4.57 4.25
N THR A 185 39.93 4.95 4.84
CA THR A 185 40.19 6.32 5.30
C THR A 185 41.43 6.90 4.64
N THR A 186 41.61 8.22 4.75
CA THR A 186 42.79 8.91 4.20
C THR A 186 44.11 8.46 4.84
N GLU A 187 44.09 7.92 6.06
CA GLU A 187 45.28 7.46 6.80
C GLU A 187 45.46 5.93 6.74
N GLY A 188 44.67 5.23 5.90
CA GLY A 188 44.69 3.77 5.77
C GLY A 188 43.46 3.08 6.40
N THR A 189 43.59 1.82 6.79
CA THR A 189 42.51 1.06 7.47
C THR A 189 42.61 1.22 8.98
N THR A 190 42.13 2.34 9.51
CA THR A 190 41.92 2.55 10.96
C THR A 190 40.50 2.12 11.34
N GLY A 191 40.28 1.73 12.61
CA GLY A 191 38.97 1.27 13.07
C GLY A 191 37.89 2.35 12.96
N ALA A 192 36.64 1.94 12.73
CA ALA A 192 35.47 2.80 12.51
C ALA A 192 35.02 3.66 13.73
N GLU A 193 35.88 3.78 14.74
CA GLU A 193 35.66 4.57 15.96
C GLU A 193 36.41 5.91 15.97
N SER A 194 37.31 6.14 15.00
CA SER A 194 37.95 7.45 14.81
C SER A 194 37.08 8.36 13.93
N GLU A 195 37.07 9.66 14.22
CA GLU A 195 36.57 10.73 13.32
C GLU A 195 37.49 10.93 12.10
N ALA A 196 38.05 9.83 11.59
CA ALA A 196 38.98 9.85 10.48
C ALA A 196 38.23 10.17 9.18
N PRO A 197 38.82 10.98 8.28
CA PRO A 197 38.21 11.29 6.99
C PRO A 197 38.05 10.02 6.16
N ILE A 198 36.81 9.71 5.74
CA ILE A 198 36.47 8.50 4.99
C ILE A 198 36.61 8.73 3.48
N LEU A 199 37.20 7.76 2.78
CA LEU A 199 37.25 7.68 1.32
C LEU A 199 36.17 6.76 0.75
N GLU A 200 35.86 5.66 1.43
CA GLU A 200 34.79 4.75 1.04
C GLU A 200 34.28 3.96 2.26
N ALA A 201 32.96 3.80 2.35
CA ALA A 201 32.35 2.88 3.31
C ALA A 201 31.19 2.12 2.66
N ILE A 202 31.10 0.83 2.92
CA ILE A 202 29.98 -0.01 2.48
C ILE A 202 29.32 -0.62 3.72
N LEU A 203 28.06 -0.26 3.94
CA LEU A 203 27.21 -0.78 5.00
C LEU A 203 26.20 -1.76 4.40
N GLU A 204 26.16 -2.98 4.91
CA GLU A 204 25.17 -3.99 4.59
C GLU A 204 24.08 -4.03 5.65
N ILE A 205 22.83 -4.06 5.23
CA ILE A 205 21.66 -4.21 6.10
C ILE A 205 20.94 -5.48 5.66
N THR A 206 20.89 -6.48 6.55
CA THR A 206 20.43 -7.84 6.22
C THR A 206 18.94 -8.07 6.43
N ASP A 207 18.24 -7.19 7.13
CA ASP A 207 16.83 -7.37 7.45
C ASP A 207 15.92 -7.17 6.24
N ALA A 208 14.81 -7.92 6.22
CA ALA A 208 13.81 -7.81 5.18
C ALA A 208 13.13 -6.43 5.22
N GLY A 209 13.03 -5.77 4.06
CA GLY A 209 12.43 -4.44 3.92
C GLY A 209 13.35 -3.26 4.28
N ALA A 210 14.67 -3.49 4.38
CA ALA A 210 15.70 -2.46 4.51
C ALA A 210 15.90 -1.60 3.25
#